data_AF-A0A2V6U0N7-F1
#
_entry.id   AF-A0A2V6U0N7-F1
#
_cell.length_a   1.000
_cell.length_b   1.000
_cell.length_c   1.000
_cell.angle_alpha   90.00
_cell.angle_beta   90.00
_cell.angle_gamma   90.00
#
_symmetry.space_group_name_H-M   'P 1'
#
loop_
_entity.id
_entity.type
_entity.pdbx_description
1 polymer ?
#
loop_
_entity_poly.entity_id
_entity_poly.type
_entity_poly.pdbx_seq_one_letter_code
_entity_poly.pdbx_strand_id
1 'polypeptide(L)' 'GAATLGVGQPADLVVCDAPAASLAPDALTAIARGDIPGISAVVIDGEVRVARSRNTPLAKRLATITGAAVSGAGH' A
#
# COMPACT_ATOMS: atom_id res chain seq x y z
N GLY A 1 -16.12 2.73 -12.98
CA GLY A 1 -16.11 1.25 -12.89
C GLY A 1 -15.24 0.85 -11.72
N ALA A 2 -15.41 -0.35 -11.17
CA ALA A 2 -14.48 -0.87 -10.18
C ALA A 2 -13.12 -1.15 -10.83
N ALA A 3 -12.02 -0.79 -10.17
CA ALA A 3 -10.69 -1.20 -10.59
C ALA A 3 -10.52 -2.71 -10.37
N THR A 4 -9.83 -3.39 -11.29
CA THR A 4 -9.56 -4.83 -11.20
C THR A 4 -8.07 -5.09 -11.35
N LEU A 5 -7.59 -6.13 -10.67
CA LEU A 5 -6.23 -6.63 -10.86
C LEU A 5 -6.27 -7.68 -11.97
N GLY A 6 -5.54 -7.44 -13.06
CA GLY A 6 -5.49 -8.35 -14.20
C GLY A 6 -4.49 -7.89 -15.26
N VAL A 7 -4.05 -8.83 -16.11
CA VAL A 7 -3.16 -8.51 -17.23
C VAL A 7 -3.84 -7.54 -18.19
N GLY A 8 -3.11 -6.49 -18.58
CA GLY A 8 -3.63 -5.44 -19.46
C GLY A 8 -4.40 -4.32 -18.75
N GLN A 9 -4.58 -4.39 -17.42
CA GLN A 9 -5.07 -3.26 -16.62
C GLN A 9 -3.92 -2.31 -16.24
N PRO A 10 -4.21 -1.03 -15.92
CA PRO A 10 -3.22 -0.11 -15.38
C PRO A 10 -2.54 -0.70 -14.13
N ALA A 11 -1.24 -0.47 -13.99
CA ALA A 11 -0.46 -0.90 -12.83
C ALA A 11 -0.66 0.04 -11.63
N ASP A 12 -1.93 0.29 -11.29
CA ASP A 12 -2.35 1.13 -10.17
C ASP A 12 -2.58 0.24 -8.94
N LEU A 13 -1.57 0.19 -8.07
CA LEU A 13 -1.52 -0.79 -7.00
C LEU A 13 -1.27 -0.11 -5.65
N VAL A 14 -1.88 -0.68 -4.62
CA VAL A 14 -1.61 -0.33 -3.23
C VAL A 14 -1.10 -1.58 -2.52
N VAL A 15 0.08 -1.47 -1.90
CA VAL A 15 0.58 -2.49 -0.98
C VAL A 15 0.28 -2.01 0.44
N CYS A 16 -0.43 -2.84 1.21
CA CYS A 16 -0.87 -2.48 2.56
C CYS A 16 -0.87 -3.69 3.48
N ASP A 17 -0.90 -3.40 4.78
CA ASP A 17 -0.99 -4.41 5.83
C ASP A 17 -1.81 -3.91 7.02
N ALA A 18 -2.10 -4.78 7.99
CA ALA A 18 -2.62 -4.37 9.28
C ALA A 18 -1.70 -3.30 9.93
N PRO A 19 -2.26 -2.35 10.68
CA PRO A 19 -1.46 -1.45 11.51
C PRO A 19 -0.55 -2.22 12.47
N ALA A 20 0.66 -1.71 12.72
CA ALA A 20 1.63 -2.29 13.65
C ALA A 20 1.04 -2.53 15.05
N ALA A 21 0.17 -1.63 15.51
CA ALA A 21 -0.51 -1.70 16.79
C ALA A 21 -1.83 -2.52 16.77
N SER A 22 -2.29 -3.01 15.61
CA SER A 22 -3.51 -3.81 15.51
C SER A 22 -3.27 -5.26 15.91
N LEU A 23 -4.29 -5.91 16.46
CA LEU A 23 -4.30 -7.36 16.70
C LEU A 23 -4.58 -8.17 15.42
N ALA A 24 -5.02 -7.52 14.34
CA ALA A 24 -5.27 -8.19 13.06
C ALA A 24 -3.98 -8.76 12.44
N PRO A 25 -3.99 -9.98 11.88
CA PRO A 25 -2.81 -10.59 11.26
C PRO A 25 -2.47 -10.03 9.87
N ASP A 26 -3.43 -9.37 9.20
CA ASP A 26 -3.29 -8.86 7.84
C ASP A 26 -4.27 -7.70 7.56
N ALA A 27 -4.09 -7.06 6.39
CA ALA A 27 -4.92 -5.93 5.95
C ALA A 27 -6.41 -6.27 5.88
N LEU A 28 -6.79 -7.44 5.34
CA LEU A 28 -8.21 -7.78 5.17
C LEU A 28 -8.90 -7.97 6.52
N THR A 29 -8.24 -8.61 7.47
CA THR A 29 -8.74 -8.76 8.84
C THR A 29 -8.79 -7.41 9.56
N ALA A 30 -7.82 -6.53 9.33
CA ALA A 30 -7.82 -5.17 9.88
C ALA A 30 -9.03 -4.37 9.37
N ILE A 31 -9.25 -4.39 8.04
CA ILE A 31 -10.41 -3.75 7.40
C ILE A 31 -11.73 -4.32 7.95
N ALA A 32 -11.84 -5.64 8.07
CA ALA A 32 -13.05 -6.29 8.60
C ALA A 32 -13.36 -5.88 10.05
N ARG A 33 -12.34 -5.48 10.82
CA ARG A 33 -12.48 -4.95 12.19
C ARG A 33 -12.73 -3.45 12.25
N GLY A 34 -12.66 -2.74 11.13
CA GLY A 34 -12.79 -1.28 11.04
C GLY A 34 -11.47 -0.52 11.26
N ASP A 35 -10.33 -1.21 11.31
CA ASP A 35 -9.01 -0.57 11.39
C ASP A 35 -8.65 0.04 10.02
N ILE A 36 -8.05 1.23 10.03
CA ILE A 36 -7.45 1.80 8.80
C ILE A 36 -6.16 1.03 8.48
N PRO A 37 -6.02 0.36 7.31
CA PRO A 37 -4.80 -0.36 6.97
C PRO A 37 -3.61 0.58 6.81
N GLY A 38 -2.42 0.09 7.16
CA GLY A 38 -1.17 0.82 6.92
C GLY A 38 -0.72 0.66 5.48
N ILE A 39 -0.57 1.77 4.76
CA ILE A 39 -0.15 1.77 3.35
C ILE A 39 1.38 1.79 3.29
N SER A 40 1.95 0.72 2.74
CA SER A 40 3.41 0.55 2.63
C SER A 40 3.96 0.98 1.27
N ALA A 41 3.18 0.87 0.19
CA ALA A 41 3.56 1.44 -1.10
C ALA A 41 2.34 1.80 -1.95
N VAL A 42 2.50 2.81 -2.82
CA VAL A 42 1.53 3.16 -3.86
C VAL A 42 2.24 3.23 -5.20
N VAL A 43 1.70 2.50 -6.17
CA VAL A 43 2.14 2.47 -7.57
C VAL A 43 1.02 3.09 -8.41
N ILE A 44 1.38 4.02 -9.31
CA ILE A 44 0.46 4.63 -10.27
C ILE A 44 1.09 4.53 -11.65
N ASP A 45 0.36 3.99 -12.62
CA ASP A 45 0.85 3.75 -13.99
C ASP A 45 2.20 3.00 -14.03
N GLY A 46 2.44 2.11 -13.06
CA GLY A 46 3.69 1.34 -12.94
C GLY A 46 4.85 2.06 -12.27
N GLU A 47 4.68 3.33 -11.89
CA GLU A 47 5.68 4.09 -11.16
C GLU A 47 5.43 4.03 -9.64
N VAL A 48 6.48 3.78 -8.86
CA VAL A 48 6.38 3.86 -7.40
C VAL A 48 6.30 5.32 -6.99
N ARG A 49 5.12 5.75 -6.54
CA ARG A 49 4.88 7.14 -6.11
C ARG A 49 5.12 7.35 -4.63
N VAL A 50 4.84 6.34 -3.82
CA VAL A 50 4.98 6.38 -2.36
C VAL A 50 5.61 5.09 -1.87
N ALA A 51 6.67 5.18 -1.07
CA ALA A 51 7.31 4.02 -0.43
C ALA A 51 6.98 3.86 1.07
N ARG A 52 6.22 4.79 1.62
CA ARG A 52 5.54 4.70 2.93
C ARG A 52 4.56 5.86 3.03
N SER A 53 3.30 5.59 3.34
CA SER A 53 2.34 6.65 3.58
C SER A 53 2.70 7.46 4.83
N ARG A 54 2.46 8.77 4.79
CA ARG A 54 2.57 9.69 5.94
C ARG A 54 1.25 9.85 6.69
N ASN A 55 0.14 9.42 6.09
CA ASN A 55 -1.22 9.70 6.57
C ASN A 55 -1.87 8.49 7.26
N THR A 56 -1.37 7.29 6.97
CA THR A 56 -1.92 6.04 7.54
C THR A 56 -1.03 5.53 8.67
N PRO A 57 -1.55 4.69 9.58
CA PRO A 57 -0.72 4.01 10.56
C PRO A 57 0.45 3.25 9.91
N LEU A 58 1.51 3.01 10.67
CA LEU A 58 2.62 2.16 10.22
C LEU A 58 2.10 0.74 9.95
N ALA A 59 2.36 0.21 8.77
CA ALA A 59 2.05 -1.17 8.42
C ALA A 59 2.93 -2.16 9.22
N LYS A 60 2.39 -3.32 9.63
CA LYS A 60 3.18 -4.39 10.28
C LYS A 60 4.35 -4.84 9.42
N ARG A 61 4.11 -5.03 8.12
CA ARG A 61 5.13 -5.37 7.12
C ARG A 61 5.21 -4.26 6.09
N LEU A 62 6.41 -3.71 5.90
CA LEU A 62 6.68 -2.73 4.85
C LEU A 62 7.09 -3.43 3.57
N ALA A 63 6.61 -2.91 2.43
CA ALA A 63 7.08 -3.35 1.12
C ALA A 63 8.57 -2.98 0.95
N THR A 64 9.32 -3.86 0.28
CA THR A 64 10.68 -3.55 -0.20
C THR A 64 10.60 -3.30 -1.69
N ILE A 65 11.20 -2.20 -2.16
CA ILE A 65 11.22 -1.83 -3.57
C ILE A 65 12.63 -2.05 -4.10
N THR A 66 12.76 -2.81 -5.18
CA THR A 66 14.05 -3.10 -5.84
C THR A 66 13.91 -2.86 -7.34
N GLY A 67 14.95 -2.29 -7.97
CA GLY A 67 14.96 -2.06 -9.42
C GLY A 67 14.07 -0.90 -9.91
N ALA A 68 13.48 -0.12 -9.00
CA ALA A 68 12.72 1.07 -9.31
C ALA A 68 13.03 2.19 -8.29
N ALA A 69 13.09 3.43 -8.76
CA ALA A 69 13.17 4.61 -7.89
C ALA A 69 11.75 5.05 -7.47
N VAL A 70 11.64 5.72 -6.32
CA VAL A 70 10.38 6.33 -5.87
C VAL A 70 10.29 7.72 -6.48
N SER A 71 9.38 7.95 -7.44
CA SER A 71 9.32 9.21 -8.20
C SER A 71 8.64 10.37 -7.46
N GLY A 72 8.33 10.21 -6.18
CA GLY A 72 7.57 11.17 -5.39
C GLY A 72 7.99 11.26 -3.92
N ALA A 73 9.24 11.61 -3.65
CA ALA A 73 9.63 12.15 -2.33
C ALA A 73 9.81 13.66 -2.45
N GLY A 74 8.72 14.42 -2.64
CA GLY A 74 8.84 15.87 -2.85
C GLY A 74 7.55 16.64 -2.68
N HIS A 75 7.36 17.22 -1.51
CA HIS A 75 7.26 18.67 -1.41
C HIS A 75 8.51 19.13 -0.66
#